data_AF-A0A0R2VI03-F1
#
_entry.id   AF-A0A0R2VI03-F1
#
_cell.length_a   1.000
_cell.length_b   1.000
_cell.length_c   1.000
_cell.angle_alpha   90.00
_cell.angle_beta   90.00
_cell.angle_gamma   90.00
#
_symmetry.space_group_name_H-M   'P 1'
#
loop_
_entity.id
_entity.type
_entity.pdbx_description
1 polymer ?
#
loop_
_entity_poly.entity_id
_entity_poly.type
_entity_poly.pdbx_seq_one_letter_code
_entity_poly.pdbx_strand_id
1 'polypeptide(L)'
;MKVSHPDYYTITIAYPIKGTDMYTEVEERFVEALDWSTTTDRQIDFERTYARKYYDYAVRYVVNEVAADRTSGWSFWKHKLKSVVARGGMHWERRMN
;
A
#
# COMPACT_ATOMS: atom_id res chain seq x y z
N MET A 1 -12.52 4.32 7.31
CA MET A 1 -12.76 3.54 6.08
C MET A 1 -13.81 2.46 6.27
N LYS A 2 -13.60 1.38 7.04
CA LYS A 2 -14.68 0.38 7.22
C LYS A 2 -15.94 0.96 7.89
N VAL A 3 -15.77 1.76 8.94
CA VAL A 3 -16.89 2.39 9.69
C VAL A 3 -17.79 3.26 8.80
N SER A 4 -17.23 3.88 7.75
CA SER A 4 -18.00 4.72 6.83
C SER A 4 -18.80 3.91 5.80
N HIS A 5 -18.66 2.58 5.77
CA HIS A 5 -19.37 1.65 4.87
C HIS A 5 -19.55 2.18 3.44
N PRO A 6 -18.47 2.58 2.74
CA PRO A 6 -18.61 3.10 1.39
C PRO A 6 -19.09 1.97 0.46
N ASP A 7 -19.78 2.28 -0.63
CA ASP A 7 -20.08 1.29 -1.68
C ASP A 7 -18.81 0.94 -2.48
N TYR A 8 -18.11 1.99 -2.93
CA TYR A 8 -16.88 1.90 -3.71
C TYR A 8 -15.70 2.52 -2.96
N TYR A 9 -14.53 1.90 -3.09
CA TYR A 9 -13.30 2.43 -2.55
C TYR A 9 -12.11 1.97 -3.40
N THR A 10 -11.10 2.83 -3.48
CA THR A 10 -9.83 2.55 -4.15
C THR A 10 -8.71 2.90 -3.19
N ILE A 11 -7.69 2.04 -3.11
CA ILE A 11 -6.50 2.27 -2.30
C ILE A 11 -5.30 2.16 -3.23
N THR A 12 -4.46 3.18 -3.20
CA THR A 12 -3.20 3.23 -3.94
C THR A 12 -2.06 3.51 -2.98
N ILE A 13 -0.86 3.04 -3.35
CA ILE A 13 0.37 3.46 -2.70
C ILE A 13 0.80 4.75 -3.40
N ALA A 14 1.12 5.78 -2.62
CA ALA A 14 1.56 7.07 -3.15
C ALA A 14 2.89 6.91 -3.91
N TYR A 15 2.97 7.55 -5.07
CA TYR A 15 4.15 7.60 -5.93
C TYR A 15 4.44 9.06 -6.30
N PRO A 16 5.70 9.42 -6.54
CA PRO A 16 6.07 10.80 -6.79
C PRO A 16 5.61 11.19 -8.20
N ILE A 17 4.69 12.16 -8.28
CA ILE A 17 4.21 12.71 -9.55
C ILE A 17 5.01 13.96 -9.85
N LYS A 18 5.59 14.07 -11.05
CA LYS A 18 6.47 15.19 -11.39
C LYS A 18 5.75 16.53 -11.21
N GLY A 19 6.44 17.49 -10.61
CA GLY A 19 5.89 18.82 -10.32
C GLY A 19 5.01 18.91 -9.06
N THR A 20 4.95 17.84 -8.25
CA THR A 20 4.35 17.88 -6.91
C THR A 20 5.42 18.02 -5.83
N ASP A 21 5.06 18.56 -4.66
CA ASP A 21 5.99 18.68 -3.52
C ASP A 21 6.59 17.33 -3.12
N MET A 22 5.79 16.26 -3.17
CA MET A 22 6.25 14.90 -2.88
C MET A 22 7.36 14.46 -3.84
N TYR A 23 7.29 14.81 -5.12
CA TYR A 23 8.34 14.47 -6.08
C TYR A 23 9.64 15.18 -5.70
N THR A 24 9.58 16.50 -5.46
CA THR A 24 10.75 17.29 -5.08
C THR A 24 11.37 16.80 -3.76
N GLU A 25 10.57 16.39 -2.79
CA GLU A 25 11.03 15.90 -1.49
C GLU A 25 11.76 14.54 -1.56
N VAL A 26 11.41 13.70 -2.54
CA VAL A 26 11.94 12.33 -2.64
C VAL A 26 12.88 12.11 -3.81
N GLU A 27 13.09 13.13 -4.66
CA GLU A 27 13.95 13.07 -5.86
C GLU A 27 15.38 12.61 -5.55
N GLU A 28 15.98 13.14 -4.47
CA GLU A 28 17.32 12.74 -4.03
C GLU A 28 17.42 11.29 -3.52
N ARG A 29 16.28 10.64 -3.30
CA ARG A 29 16.16 9.27 -2.77
C ARG A 29 15.66 8.27 -3.80
N PHE A 30 15.62 8.61 -5.09
CA PHE A 30 15.21 7.68 -6.13
C PHE A 30 16.16 6.48 -6.19
N VAL A 31 15.61 5.27 -6.27
CA VAL A 31 16.40 4.03 -6.27
C VAL A 31 17.10 3.82 -7.62
N GLU A 32 16.48 4.30 -8.70
CA GLU A 32 16.98 4.15 -10.07
C GLU A 32 16.77 5.44 -10.87
N ALA A 33 17.73 5.77 -11.73
CA ALA A 33 17.57 6.80 -12.74
C ALA A 33 16.80 6.21 -13.95
N LEU A 34 15.51 6.52 -14.04
CA LEU A 34 14.66 6.06 -15.13
C LEU A 34 14.66 7.07 -16.28
N ASP A 35 14.67 6.58 -17.53
CA ASP A 35 14.52 7.44 -18.70
C ASP A 35 13.08 7.96 -18.80
N TRP A 36 12.97 9.29 -18.78
CA TRP A 36 11.71 10.01 -18.88
C TRP A 36 10.94 9.73 -20.17
N SER A 37 11.63 9.44 -21.28
CA SER A 37 10.96 9.23 -22.56
C SER A 37 10.24 7.88 -22.65
N THR A 38 10.58 6.94 -21.76
CA THR A 38 10.12 5.55 -21.79
C THR A 38 9.42 5.09 -20.51
N THR A 39 9.35 5.95 -19.48
CA THR A 39 8.86 5.58 -18.15
C THR A 39 7.77 6.53 -17.65
N THR A 40 6.86 6.02 -16.81
CA THR A 40 5.80 6.81 -16.15
C THR A 40 6.14 7.10 -14.69
N ASP A 41 5.62 8.21 -14.15
CA ASP A 41 5.78 8.61 -12.73
C ASP A 41 5.48 7.48 -11.73
N ARG A 42 4.55 6.58 -12.08
CA ARG A 42 4.15 5.45 -11.23
C ARG A 42 5.24 4.39 -11.05
N GLN A 43 6.20 4.34 -11.98
CA GLN A 43 7.33 3.40 -11.95
C GLN A 43 8.52 3.96 -11.16
N ILE A 44 8.50 5.25 -10.81
CA ILE A 44 9.53 5.86 -9.98
C ILE A 44 9.40 5.28 -8.56
N ASP A 45 10.44 4.58 -8.11
CA ASP A 45 10.57 4.13 -6.73
C ASP A 45 11.69 4.89 -6.02
N PHE A 46 11.54 5.01 -4.71
CA PHE A 46 12.42 5.81 -3.87
C PHE A 46 12.56 5.17 -2.49
N GLU A 47 13.60 5.54 -1.76
CA GLU A 47 13.83 5.05 -0.40
C GLU A 47 12.73 5.51 0.55
N ARG A 48 12.03 4.54 1.15
CA ARG A 48 10.90 4.75 2.07
C ARG A 48 11.28 4.37 3.48
N THR A 49 10.45 4.76 4.45
CA THR A 49 10.60 4.37 5.85
C THR A 49 10.59 2.85 6.06
N TYR A 50 9.84 2.10 5.25
CA TYR A 50 9.80 0.65 5.25
C TYR A 50 9.95 0.12 3.83
N ALA A 51 10.43 -1.12 3.68
CA ALA A 51 10.49 -1.79 2.38
C ALA A 51 9.11 -1.82 1.69
N ARG A 52 9.10 -1.83 0.35
CA ARG A 52 7.87 -1.83 -0.47
C ARG A 52 6.82 -2.85 -0.02
N LYS A 53 7.26 -4.05 0.38
CA LYS A 53 6.41 -5.13 0.87
C LYS A 53 5.52 -4.74 2.05
N TYR A 54 6.01 -3.86 2.94
CA TYR A 54 5.20 -3.35 4.05
C TYR A 54 3.90 -2.71 3.55
N TYR A 55 3.99 -1.89 2.51
CA TYR A 55 2.85 -1.18 1.94
C TYR A 55 1.93 -2.12 1.15
N ASP A 56 2.48 -3.13 0.48
CA ASP A 56 1.68 -4.17 -0.18
C ASP A 56 0.85 -4.96 0.86
N TYR A 57 1.43 -5.27 2.02
CA TYR A 57 0.67 -5.84 3.14
C TYR A 57 -0.37 -4.86 3.71
N ALA A 58 -0.07 -3.57 3.80
CA ALA A 58 -1.01 -2.56 4.25
C ALA A 58 -2.26 -2.49 3.36
N VAL A 59 -2.09 -2.50 2.02
CA VAL A 59 -3.21 -2.56 1.07
C VAL A 59 -4.02 -3.84 1.29
N ARG A 60 -3.36 -5.00 1.39
CA ARG A 60 -4.03 -6.29 1.65
C ARG A 60 -4.80 -6.28 2.96
N TYR A 61 -4.26 -5.68 4.01
CA TYR A 61 -4.93 -5.54 5.30
C TYR A 61 -6.23 -4.75 5.17
N VAL A 62 -6.19 -3.55 4.59
CA VAL A 62 -7.38 -2.69 4.48
C VAL A 62 -8.46 -3.32 3.60
N VAL A 63 -8.08 -3.85 2.43
CA VAL A 63 -9.04 -4.51 1.51
C VAL A 63 -9.74 -5.68 2.19
N ASN A 64 -9.00 -6.51 2.94
CA ASN A 64 -9.61 -7.66 3.61
C ASN A 64 -10.40 -7.25 4.87
N GLU A 65 -10.03 -6.18 5.58
CA GLU A 65 -10.86 -5.66 6.67
C GLU A 65 -12.21 -5.16 6.16
N VAL A 66 -12.23 -4.41 5.05
CA VAL A 66 -13.49 -3.94 4.45
C VAL A 66 -14.30 -5.11 3.87
N ALA A 67 -13.66 -6.08 3.23
CA ALA A 67 -14.34 -7.27 2.73
C ALA A 67 -14.93 -8.15 3.84
N ALA A 68 -14.22 -8.28 4.97
CA ALA A 68 -14.76 -8.98 6.14
C ALA A 68 -16.01 -8.26 6.68
N ASP A 69 -15.95 -6.94 6.83
CA ASP A 69 -17.07 -6.11 7.31
C ASP A 69 -18.34 -6.22 6.44
N ARG A 70 -18.15 -6.42 5.13
CA ARG A 70 -19.25 -6.59 4.15
C ARG A 70 -19.75 -8.03 4.01
N THR A 71 -19.13 -9.00 4.67
CA THR A 71 -19.49 -10.43 4.52
C THR A 71 -19.77 -11.07 5.87
N SER A 72 -20.41 -12.25 5.85
CA SER A 72 -20.77 -12.99 7.04
C SER A 72 -20.36 -14.47 6.94
N GLY A 73 -20.49 -15.21 8.03
CA GLY A 73 -20.21 -16.65 8.09
C GLY A 73 -18.76 -17.00 7.70
N TRP A 74 -18.58 -18.01 6.86
CA TRP A 74 -17.26 -18.49 6.45
C TRP A 74 -16.44 -17.41 5.70
N SER A 75 -17.09 -16.60 4.86
CA SER A 75 -16.41 -15.55 4.10
C SER A 75 -15.83 -14.47 5.00
N PHE A 76 -16.57 -14.07 6.05
CA PHE A 76 -16.09 -13.16 7.09
C PHE A 76 -14.78 -13.67 7.70
N TRP A 77 -14.77 -14.92 8.18
CA TRP A 77 -13.60 -15.52 8.83
C TRP A 77 -12.41 -15.65 7.87
N LYS A 78 -12.66 -16.01 6.61
CA LYS A 78 -11.63 -16.06 5.56
C LYS A 78 -10.95 -14.71 5.35
N HIS A 79 -11.74 -13.64 5.21
CA HIS A 79 -11.19 -12.29 5.03
C HIS A 79 -10.51 -11.79 6.30
N LYS A 80 -11.06 -12.10 7.47
CA LYS A 80 -10.46 -11.73 8.75
C LYS A 80 -9.10 -12.41 8.97
N LEU A 81 -8.97 -13.69 8.63
CA LEU A 81 -7.69 -14.38 8.68
C LEU A 81 -6.66 -13.73 7.74
N LYS A 82 -7.06 -13.40 6.51
CA LYS A 82 -6.19 -12.71 5.54
C LYS A 82 -5.74 -11.33 6.06
N SER A 83 -6.62 -10.57 6.71
CA SER A 83 -6.25 -9.28 7.28
C SER A 83 -5.25 -9.43 8.43
N VAL A 84 -5.45 -10.40 9.33
CA VAL A 84 -4.52 -10.69 10.43
C VAL A 84 -3.14 -11.11 9.91
N VAL A 85 -3.07 -11.99 8.92
CA VAL A 85 -1.80 -12.40 8.28
C VAL A 85 -1.10 -11.19 7.65
N ALA A 86 -1.82 -10.35 6.92
CA ALA A 86 -1.25 -9.16 6.31
C ALA A 86 -0.71 -8.18 7.37
N ARG A 87 -1.45 -7.95 8.46
CA ARG A 87 -1.00 -7.13 9.59
C ARG A 87 0.26 -7.70 10.25
N GLY A 88 0.33 -9.03 10.38
CA GLY A 88 1.55 -9.72 10.83
C GLY A 88 2.73 -9.45 9.90
N GLY A 89 2.52 -9.54 8.58
CA GLY A 89 3.51 -9.20 7.56
C GLY A 89 4.01 -7.76 7.68
N MET A 90 3.12 -6.78 7.90
CA MET A 90 3.51 -5.39 8.16
C MET A 90 4.41 -5.27 9.39
N HIS A 91 4.05 -5.93 10.50
CA HIS A 91 4.86 -5.89 11.71
C HIS A 91 6.22 -6.57 11.54
N TRP A 92 6.30 -7.60 10.69
CA TRP A 92 7.54 -8.29 10.36
C TRP A 92 8.47 -7.40 9.52
N GLU A 93 7.98 -6.83 8.41
CA GLU A 93 8.74 -5.89 7.57
C GLU A 93 9.22 -4.69 8.38
N ARG A 94 8.39 -4.15 9.27
CA ARG A 94 8.76 -3.05 10.17
C ARG A 94 9.89 -3.41 11.15
N ARG A 95 10.05 -4.68 11.53
CA ARG A 95 11.11 -5.13 12.45
C ARG A 95 12.42 -5.43 11.73
N MET A 96 12.39 -5.62 10.41
CA MET A 96 13.56 -5.96 9.60
C MET A 96 14.24 -4.75 8.97
N ASN A 97 13.56 -3.60 8.97
CA ASN A 97 14.10 -2.31 8.59
C ASN A 97 14.64 -1.59 9.82
#